data_AF-A0A2Z2MGN7-F1
#
_entry.id   AF-A0A2Z2MGN7-F1
#
_cell.length_a   1.000
_cell.length_b   1.000
_cell.length_c   1.000
_cell.angle_alpha   90.00
_cell.angle_beta   90.00
_cell.angle_gamma   90.00
#
_symmetry.space_group_name_H-M   'P 1'
#
loop_
_entity.id
_entity.type
_entity.pdbx_description
1 polymer ?
#
loop_
_entity_poly.entity_id
_entity_poly.type
_entity_poly.pdbx_seq_one_letter_code
_entity_poly.pdbx_strand_id
1 'polypeptide(L)'
;MRVFIKDYLIPWLLLIMVWVAIWIFVPGEEKNLSLPNVLSVLVLLPLFLLVALYFVGKTLERYGYSRKDVRRLPEIIEKTHGRLYLSKEIFDTIGWALIFWGLFSTVIFMTEGPLWGVANAVAMFAWIFAFFVLLVSMVIWVLGFLPALYKLLTGRELNRDFLVEMMKLNLVLTAILIVVRLIALHVGDVSAPHYVMELIAFGRNDRVVNSLFELSALNFLFGLAGLYGPRKIGKATALLLTLIVFGQLWVTWGLLFG
;
A
#
# COMPACT_ATOMS: atom_id res chain seq x y z
N MET A 1 -13.46 17.26 26.03
CA MET A 1 -13.83 16.27 25.00
C MET A 1 -14.54 16.85 23.78
N ARG A 2 -15.02 18.11 23.77
CA ARG A 2 -15.90 18.63 22.71
C ARG A 2 -15.23 18.64 21.33
N VAL A 3 -13.94 18.94 21.29
CA VAL A 3 -13.12 19.00 20.07
C VAL A 3 -12.87 17.61 19.49
N PHE A 4 -12.47 16.64 20.32
CA PHE A 4 -12.26 15.25 19.88
C PHE A 4 -13.52 14.66 19.25
N ILE A 5 -14.68 14.87 19.89
CA ILE A 5 -15.96 14.38 19.36
C ILE A 5 -16.26 15.04 18.02
N LYS A 6 -16.20 16.37 17.95
CA LYS A 6 -16.61 17.13 16.77
C LYS A 6 -15.69 16.93 15.56
N ASP A 7 -14.38 16.93 15.80
CA ASP A 7 -13.40 17.04 14.72
C ASP A 7 -12.72 15.70 14.37
N TYR A 8 -12.96 14.65 15.16
CA TYR A 8 -12.34 13.32 14.94
C TYR A 8 -13.39 12.21 14.92
N LEU A 9 -14.15 12.04 16.01
CA LEU A 9 -15.12 10.96 16.13
C LEU A 9 -16.27 11.09 15.13
N ILE A 10 -16.86 12.29 15.00
CA ILE A 10 -17.96 12.54 14.05
C ILE A 10 -17.51 12.25 12.61
N PRO A 11 -16.36 12.77 12.12
CA PRO A 11 -15.88 12.41 10.78
C PRO A 11 -15.65 10.91 10.57
N TRP A 12 -15.11 10.18 11.55
CA TRP A 12 -14.94 8.72 11.43
C TRP A 12 -16.28 7.99 11.35
N LEU A 13 -17.25 8.36 12.18
CA LEU A 13 -18.61 7.82 12.12
C LEU A 13 -19.30 8.17 10.80
N LEU A 14 -19.13 9.40 10.31
CA LEU A 14 -19.62 9.82 9.01
C LEU A 14 -19.01 8.97 7.89
N LEU A 15 -17.72 8.65 7.95
CA LEU A 15 -17.07 7.81 6.95
C LEU A 15 -17.65 6.39 6.93
N ILE A 16 -17.94 5.81 8.10
CA ILE A 16 -18.68 4.54 8.21
C ILE A 16 -20.08 4.67 7.61
N MET A 17 -20.81 5.74 7.93
CA MET A 17 -22.15 5.96 7.38
C MET A 17 -22.14 6.17 5.86
N VAL A 18 -21.13 6.83 5.31
CA VAL A 18 -20.95 6.98 3.85
C VAL A 18 -20.81 5.61 3.19
N TRP A 19 -20.00 4.72 3.75
CA TRP A 19 -19.89 3.35 3.23
C TRP A 19 -21.22 2.60 3.28
N VAL A 20 -21.92 2.67 4.41
CA VAL A 20 -23.25 2.06 4.55
C VAL A 20 -24.24 2.63 3.52
N ALA A 21 -24.23 3.95 3.32
CA ALA A 21 -25.05 4.60 2.31
C ALA A 21 -24.70 4.15 0.89
N ILE A 22 -23.41 4.04 0.55
CA ILE A 22 -22.95 3.51 -0.75
C ILE A 22 -23.49 2.09 -0.96
N TRP A 23 -23.45 1.24 0.08
CA TRP A 23 -23.93 -0.13 -0.03
C TRP A 23 -25.45 -0.22 -0.21
N ILE A 24 -26.22 0.64 0.47
CA ILE A 24 -27.69 0.65 0.40
C ILE A 24 -28.20 1.32 -0.88
N PHE A 25 -27.64 2.48 -1.26
CA PHE A 25 -28.23 3.35 -2.29
C PHE A 25 -27.63 3.18 -3.68
N VAL A 26 -26.39 2.71 -3.82
CA VAL A 26 -25.81 2.48 -5.14
C VAL A 26 -26.31 1.13 -5.64
N PRO A 27 -27.11 1.02 -6.71
CA PRO A 27 -27.47 -0.28 -7.26
C PRO A 27 -26.21 -0.98 -7.77
N GLY A 28 -26.05 -2.25 -7.42
CA GLY A 28 -24.96 -3.10 -7.94
C GLY A 28 -25.55 -4.48 -8.23
N GLU A 29 -25.45 -4.91 -9.48
CA GLU A 29 -26.09 -6.14 -9.98
C GLU A 29 -25.59 -7.41 -9.28
N GLU A 30 -24.43 -7.35 -8.61
CA GLU A 30 -23.79 -8.46 -7.90
C GLU A 30 -23.79 -8.31 -6.36
N LYS A 31 -24.62 -7.40 -5.79
CA LYS A 31 -24.62 -7.16 -4.34
C LYS A 31 -25.34 -8.26 -3.55
N ASN A 32 -24.56 -9.09 -2.86
CA ASN A 32 -25.02 -10.10 -1.91
C ASN A 32 -25.00 -9.57 -0.46
N LEU A 33 -26.06 -8.86 -0.08
CA LEU A 33 -26.31 -8.38 1.28
C LEU A 33 -26.89 -9.46 2.21
N SER A 34 -26.42 -10.70 2.09
CA SER A 34 -26.82 -11.78 3.01
C SER A 34 -26.37 -11.50 4.45
N LEU A 35 -27.14 -12.01 5.41
CA LEU A 35 -26.82 -11.88 6.85
C LEU A 35 -25.38 -12.34 7.18
N PRO A 36 -24.85 -13.46 6.65
CA PRO A 36 -23.48 -13.88 6.90
C PRO A 36 -22.42 -12.87 6.40
N ASN A 37 -22.64 -12.25 5.24
CA ASN A 37 -21.73 -11.24 4.68
C ASN A 37 -21.74 -9.96 5.54
N VAL A 38 -22.93 -9.50 5.94
CA VAL A 38 -23.09 -8.33 6.82
C VAL A 38 -22.40 -8.57 8.17
N LEU A 39 -22.62 -9.73 8.79
CA LEU A 39 -21.96 -10.10 10.04
C LEU A 39 -20.44 -10.14 9.88
N SER A 40 -19.93 -10.65 8.76
CA SER A 40 -18.49 -10.70 8.48
C SER A 40 -17.88 -9.31 8.36
N VAL A 41 -18.54 -8.39 7.64
CA VAL A 41 -18.12 -6.99 7.54
C VAL A 41 -18.11 -6.28 8.90
N LEU A 42 -19.12 -6.55 9.73
CA LEU A 42 -19.19 -6.02 11.11
C LEU A 42 -18.09 -6.58 12.01
N VAL A 43 -17.72 -7.86 11.86
CA VAL A 43 -16.61 -8.48 12.60
C VAL A 43 -15.24 -7.98 12.10
N LEU A 44 -15.12 -7.63 10.82
CA LEU A 44 -13.90 -7.07 10.26
C LEU A 44 -13.64 -5.64 10.75
N LEU A 45 -14.67 -4.84 10.98
CA LEU A 45 -14.51 -3.46 11.47
C LEU A 45 -13.64 -3.35 12.73
N PRO A 46 -13.89 -4.08 13.85
CA PRO A 46 -13.04 -4.03 15.02
C PRO A 46 -11.62 -4.56 14.74
N LEU A 47 -11.44 -5.51 13.83
CA LEU A 47 -10.10 -5.97 13.44
C LEU A 47 -9.30 -4.85 12.75
N PHE A 48 -9.90 -4.14 11.80
CA PHE A 48 -9.28 -2.97 11.15
C PHE A 48 -9.01 -1.85 12.14
N LEU A 49 -9.93 -1.59 13.07
CA LEU A 49 -9.72 -0.60 14.12
C LEU A 49 -8.60 -0.99 15.09
N LEU A 50 -8.47 -2.26 15.46
CA LEU A 50 -7.36 -2.73 16.31
C LEU A 50 -6.01 -2.52 15.61
N VAL A 51 -5.93 -2.82 14.31
CA VAL A 51 -4.73 -2.55 13.51
C VAL A 51 -4.46 -1.04 13.45
N ALA A 52 -5.48 -0.22 13.21
CA ALA A 52 -5.35 1.24 13.21
C ALA A 52 -4.83 1.77 14.56
N LEU A 53 -5.40 1.29 15.68
CA LEU A 53 -4.98 1.67 17.03
C LEU A 53 -3.55 1.24 17.34
N TYR A 54 -3.11 0.08 16.83
CA TYR A 54 -1.72 -0.33 16.93
C TYR A 54 -0.78 0.66 16.21
N PHE A 55 -1.13 1.07 14.99
CA PHE A 55 -0.35 2.07 14.25
C PHE A 55 -0.38 3.44 14.93
N VAL A 56 -1.54 3.87 15.43
CA VAL A 56 -1.66 5.08 16.24
C VAL A 56 -0.77 5.02 17.47
N GLY A 57 -0.67 3.88 18.15
CA GLY A 57 0.25 3.68 19.27
C GLY A 57 1.72 3.84 18.86
N LYS A 58 2.09 3.36 17.67
CA LYS A 58 3.43 3.55 17.11
C LYS A 58 3.69 5.01 16.73
N THR A 59 2.68 5.71 16.23
CA THR A 59 2.76 7.16 16.00
C THR A 59 2.97 7.89 17.31
N LEU A 60 2.20 7.59 18.36
CA LEU A 60 2.38 8.18 19.69
C LEU A 60 3.82 8.01 20.22
N GLU A 61 4.43 6.83 20.05
CA GLU A 61 5.83 6.59 20.41
C GLU A 61 6.81 7.52 19.70
N ARG A 62 6.58 7.82 18.41
CA ARG A 62 7.44 8.75 17.65
C ARG A 62 7.41 10.16 18.20
N TYR A 63 6.32 10.56 18.86
CA TYR A 63 6.15 11.87 19.47
C TYR A 63 6.40 11.87 20.99
N GLY A 64 7.01 10.81 21.53
CA GLY A 64 7.44 10.73 22.93
C GLY A 64 6.40 10.23 23.93
N TYR A 65 5.25 9.74 23.46
CA TYR A 65 4.22 9.11 24.30
C TYR A 65 4.43 7.58 24.39
N SER A 66 3.81 6.93 25.37
CA SER A 66 3.79 5.46 25.43
C SER A 66 2.74 4.90 24.47
N ARG A 67 2.99 3.72 23.88
CA ARG A 67 1.96 2.94 23.15
C ARG A 67 0.68 2.72 23.96
N LYS A 68 0.77 2.64 25.29
CA LYS A 68 -0.40 2.43 26.17
C LYS A 68 -1.29 3.68 26.25
N ASP A 69 -0.76 4.84 25.87
CA ASP A 69 -1.49 6.11 25.90
C ASP A 69 -2.55 6.22 24.79
N VAL A 70 -2.67 5.21 23.92
CA VAL A 70 -3.79 5.06 22.98
C VAL A 70 -5.15 5.14 23.72
N ARG A 71 -5.24 4.65 24.96
CA ARG A 71 -6.47 4.75 25.77
C ARG A 71 -6.82 6.19 26.16
N ARG A 72 -5.84 7.09 26.16
CA ARG A 72 -5.97 8.51 26.49
C ARG A 72 -5.97 9.38 25.22
N LEU A 73 -6.19 8.80 24.04
CA LEU A 73 -6.27 9.52 22.78
C LEU A 73 -7.18 10.75 22.82
N PRO A 74 -8.40 10.70 23.40
CA PRO A 74 -9.27 11.88 23.45
C PRO A 74 -8.62 13.05 24.20
N GLU A 75 -7.92 12.78 25.30
CA GLU A 75 -7.25 13.79 26.12
C GLU A 75 -6.01 14.35 25.41
N ILE A 76 -5.24 13.49 24.75
CA ILE A 76 -4.02 13.87 24.03
C ILE A 76 -4.38 14.75 22.82
N ILE A 77 -5.38 14.34 22.04
CA ILE A 77 -5.84 15.09 20.87
C ILE A 77 -6.37 16.45 21.30
N GLU A 78 -7.13 16.52 22.39
CA GLU A 78 -7.66 17.80 22.89
C GLU A 78 -6.56 18.76 23.37
N LYS A 79 -5.52 18.24 24.04
CA LYS A 79 -4.37 19.05 24.48
C LYS A 79 -3.47 19.52 23.33
N THR A 80 -3.44 18.76 22.24
CA THR A 80 -2.53 19.00 21.09
C THR A 80 -3.23 19.61 19.89
N HIS A 81 -4.55 19.85 19.99
CA HIS A 81 -5.37 20.34 18.88
C HIS A 81 -4.87 21.70 18.35
N GLY A 82 -4.67 21.78 17.04
CA GLY A 82 -4.18 22.98 16.35
C GLY A 82 -2.68 23.30 16.51
N ARG A 83 -1.92 22.56 17.33
CA ARG A 83 -0.49 22.84 17.59
C ARG A 83 0.48 21.73 17.17
N LEU A 84 0.02 20.50 16.95
CA LEU A 84 0.87 19.38 16.53
C LEU A 84 0.33 18.64 15.30
N TYR A 85 1.25 18.20 14.45
CA TYR A 85 1.02 17.23 13.37
C TYR A 85 0.49 15.87 13.88
N LEU A 86 0.72 15.55 15.15
CA LEU A 86 0.32 14.30 15.79
C LEU A 86 -1.18 14.01 15.65
N SER A 87 -2.04 14.99 15.94
CA SER A 87 -3.49 14.75 15.91
C SER A 87 -3.99 14.49 14.49
N LYS A 88 -3.41 15.18 13.50
CA LYS A 88 -3.66 14.92 12.07
C LYS A 88 -3.17 13.53 11.66
N GLU A 89 -1.96 13.13 12.03
CA GLU A 89 -1.42 11.81 11.67
C GLU A 89 -2.25 10.66 12.28
N ILE A 90 -2.77 10.83 13.50
CA ILE A 90 -3.69 9.89 14.12
C ILE A 90 -5.03 9.84 13.36
N PHE A 91 -5.57 11.01 13.00
CA PHE A 91 -6.80 11.12 12.21
C PHE A 91 -6.67 10.42 10.86
N ASP A 92 -5.59 10.71 10.13
CA ASP A 92 -5.29 10.13 8.84
C ASP A 92 -5.14 8.61 8.97
N THR A 93 -4.44 8.12 10.01
CA THR A 93 -4.26 6.67 10.23
C THR A 93 -5.58 5.93 10.41
N ILE A 94 -6.48 6.44 11.25
CA ILE A 94 -7.80 5.82 11.49
C ILE A 94 -8.69 5.99 10.25
N GLY A 95 -8.67 7.17 9.62
CA GLY A 95 -9.41 7.46 8.40
C GLY A 95 -9.03 6.50 7.26
N TRP A 96 -7.74 6.30 7.01
CA TRP A 96 -7.26 5.34 6.02
C TRP A 96 -7.71 3.92 6.35
N ALA A 97 -7.60 3.48 7.62
CA ALA A 97 -8.05 2.15 8.00
C ALA A 97 -9.55 1.93 7.75
N LEU A 98 -10.39 2.94 7.99
CA LEU A 98 -11.82 2.88 7.70
C LEU A 98 -12.12 2.91 6.19
N ILE A 99 -11.35 3.65 5.39
CA ILE A 99 -11.43 3.60 3.93
C ILE A 99 -11.07 2.21 3.42
N PHE A 100 -9.97 1.63 3.91
CA PHE A 100 -9.56 0.27 3.56
C PHE A 100 -10.60 -0.76 3.98
N TRP A 101 -11.15 -0.64 5.20
CA TRP A 101 -12.24 -1.51 5.65
C TRP A 101 -13.46 -1.42 4.72
N GLY A 102 -13.85 -0.21 4.30
CA GLY A 102 -15.01 -0.03 3.42
C GLY A 102 -14.79 -0.60 2.02
N LEU A 103 -13.59 -0.42 1.44
CA LEU A 103 -13.20 -1.07 0.19
C LEU A 103 -13.20 -2.59 0.32
N PHE A 104 -12.55 -3.13 1.36
CA PHE A 104 -12.50 -4.56 1.64
C PHE A 104 -13.90 -5.17 1.80
N SER A 105 -14.76 -4.47 2.53
CA SER A 105 -16.15 -4.89 2.79
C SER A 105 -17.01 -4.87 1.53
N THR A 106 -16.76 -3.91 0.62
CA THR A 106 -17.44 -3.86 -0.68
C THR A 106 -17.18 -5.13 -1.50
N VAL A 107 -15.94 -5.62 -1.49
CA VAL A 107 -15.58 -6.86 -2.19
C VAL A 107 -16.22 -8.10 -1.57
N ILE A 108 -16.41 -8.12 -0.24
CA ILE A 108 -17.14 -9.21 0.42
C ILE A 108 -18.60 -9.25 -0.06
N PHE A 109 -19.24 -8.09 -0.15
CA PHE A 109 -20.62 -8.01 -0.64
C PHE A 109 -20.78 -8.39 -2.11
N MET A 110 -19.71 -8.46 -2.89
CA MET A 110 -19.74 -8.93 -4.29
C MET A 110 -19.62 -10.46 -4.41
N THR A 111 -19.67 -11.20 -3.30
CA THR A 111 -19.47 -12.67 -3.31
C THR A 111 -20.59 -13.42 -2.59
N GLU A 112 -20.79 -14.67 -2.99
CA GLU A 112 -21.87 -15.52 -2.47
C GLU A 112 -21.72 -15.91 -0.99
N GLY A 113 -20.48 -15.89 -0.46
CA GLY A 113 -20.23 -16.28 0.92
C GLY A 113 -19.02 -15.60 1.55
N PRO A 114 -18.97 -15.52 2.88
CA PRO A 114 -18.03 -14.66 3.59
C PRO A 114 -16.57 -15.09 3.47
N LEU A 115 -16.31 -16.41 3.46
CA LEU A 115 -14.95 -16.93 3.25
C LEU A 115 -14.41 -16.57 1.87
N TRP A 116 -15.24 -16.76 0.84
CA TRP A 116 -14.90 -16.37 -0.53
C TRP A 116 -14.78 -14.86 -0.68
N GLY A 117 -15.60 -14.08 0.02
CA GLY A 117 -15.50 -12.63 0.06
C GLY A 117 -14.18 -12.13 0.65
N VAL A 118 -13.76 -12.69 1.78
CA VAL A 118 -12.46 -12.38 2.39
C VAL A 118 -11.33 -12.79 1.45
N ALA A 119 -11.36 -13.99 0.88
CA ALA A 119 -10.36 -14.44 -0.08
C ALA A 119 -10.29 -13.54 -1.32
N ASN A 120 -11.44 -13.13 -1.85
CA ASN A 120 -11.55 -12.24 -3.00
C ASN A 120 -11.00 -10.84 -2.69
N ALA A 121 -11.29 -10.30 -1.51
CA ALA A 121 -10.76 -9.02 -1.06
C ALA A 121 -9.23 -9.07 -0.87
N VAL A 122 -8.72 -10.13 -0.22
CA VAL A 122 -7.28 -10.36 -0.08
C VAL A 122 -6.62 -10.50 -1.46
N ALA A 123 -7.23 -11.23 -2.39
CA ALA A 123 -6.72 -11.40 -3.75
C ALA A 123 -6.66 -10.07 -4.50
N MET A 124 -7.70 -9.23 -4.40
CA MET A 124 -7.71 -7.88 -4.98
C MET A 124 -6.52 -7.05 -4.48
N PHE A 125 -6.30 -6.98 -3.16
CA PHE A 125 -5.18 -6.23 -2.60
C PHE A 125 -3.82 -6.82 -2.96
N ALA A 126 -3.68 -8.15 -2.93
CA ALA A 126 -2.44 -8.81 -3.32
C ALA A 126 -2.08 -8.54 -4.79
N TRP A 127 -3.08 -8.56 -5.67
CA TRP A 127 -2.94 -8.24 -7.09
C TRP A 127 -2.51 -6.79 -7.29
N ILE A 128 -3.20 -5.84 -6.67
CA ILE A 128 -2.87 -4.40 -6.72
C ILE A 128 -1.44 -4.16 -6.20
N PHE A 129 -1.08 -4.73 -5.05
CA PHE A 129 0.25 -4.54 -4.47
C PHE A 129 1.35 -5.21 -5.28
N ALA A 130 1.09 -6.33 -5.95
CA ALA A 130 2.07 -6.93 -6.86
C ALA A 130 2.42 -5.97 -8.01
N PHE A 131 1.45 -5.22 -8.53
CA PHE A 131 1.67 -4.19 -9.55
C PHE A 131 2.38 -2.93 -9.04
N PHE A 132 2.40 -2.67 -7.72
CA PHE A 132 3.09 -1.49 -7.18
C PHE A 132 4.61 -1.51 -7.39
N VAL A 133 5.20 -2.64 -7.78
CA VAL A 133 6.60 -2.67 -8.25
C VAL A 133 6.81 -1.70 -9.42
N LEU A 134 5.86 -1.62 -10.35
CA LEU A 134 5.89 -0.65 -11.44
C LEU A 134 5.78 0.80 -10.92
N LEU A 135 4.95 1.02 -9.90
CA LEU A 135 4.81 2.33 -9.27
C LEU A 135 6.13 2.79 -8.62
N VAL A 136 6.89 1.87 -8.00
CA VAL A 136 8.24 2.20 -7.49
C VAL A 136 9.16 2.66 -8.62
N SER A 137 9.11 2.00 -9.79
CA SER A 137 9.86 2.43 -10.96
C SER A 137 9.47 3.84 -11.42
N MET A 138 8.17 4.15 -11.46
CA MET A 138 7.68 5.49 -11.80
C MET A 138 8.16 6.56 -10.80
N VAL A 139 8.13 6.25 -9.51
CA VAL A 139 8.67 7.12 -8.46
C VAL A 139 10.17 7.34 -8.66
N ILE A 140 10.92 6.31 -9.04
CA ILE A 140 12.34 6.45 -9.40
C ILE A 140 12.49 7.43 -10.55
N TRP A 141 11.73 7.30 -11.64
CA TRP A 141 11.90 8.18 -12.81
C TRP A 141 11.60 9.65 -12.51
N VAL A 142 10.49 9.90 -11.80
CA VAL A 142 9.98 11.27 -11.57
C VAL A 142 10.66 11.94 -10.38
N LEU A 143 10.80 11.21 -9.26
CA LEU A 143 11.23 11.78 -7.98
C LEU A 143 12.64 11.35 -7.57
N GLY A 144 13.12 10.19 -8.04
CA GLY A 144 14.44 9.67 -7.68
C GLY A 144 15.56 10.15 -8.61
N PHE A 145 15.37 9.97 -9.91
CA PHE A 145 16.41 10.00 -10.93
C PHE A 145 16.89 11.41 -11.23
N LEU A 146 15.98 12.34 -11.57
CA LEU A 146 16.36 13.71 -11.88
C LEU A 146 17.06 14.41 -10.70
N PRO A 147 16.55 14.32 -9.46
CA PRO A 147 17.27 14.88 -8.31
C PRO A 147 18.59 14.18 -8.04
N ALA A 148 18.69 12.87 -8.28
CA ALA A 148 19.93 12.13 -8.10
C ALA A 148 21.02 12.57 -9.08
N LEU A 149 20.68 12.71 -10.37
CA LEU A 149 21.60 13.21 -11.39
C LEU A 149 22.10 14.62 -11.05
N TYR A 150 21.17 15.53 -10.75
CA TYR A 150 21.50 16.91 -10.39
C TYR A 150 22.48 16.96 -9.22
N LYS A 151 22.20 16.22 -8.14
CA LYS A 151 23.06 16.17 -6.96
C LYS A 151 24.43 15.59 -7.26
N LEU A 152 24.51 14.48 -8.00
CA LEU A 152 25.78 13.86 -8.35
C LEU A 152 26.67 14.76 -9.23
N LEU A 153 26.08 15.45 -10.20
CA LEU A 153 26.81 16.34 -11.11
C LEU A 153 27.30 17.61 -10.40
N THR A 154 26.52 18.11 -9.44
CA THR A 154 26.86 19.28 -8.60
C THR A 154 27.72 18.93 -7.37
N GLY A 155 28.05 17.65 -7.16
CA GLY A 155 28.84 17.19 -6.02
C GLY A 155 28.10 17.22 -4.68
N ARG A 156 26.76 17.30 -4.69
CA ARG A 156 25.91 17.25 -3.50
C ARG A 156 25.58 15.80 -3.12
N GLU A 157 25.32 15.59 -1.84
CA GLU A 157 24.97 14.27 -1.34
C GLU A 157 23.54 13.84 -1.70
N LEU A 158 23.39 12.57 -2.07
CA LEU A 158 22.11 11.93 -2.32
C LEU A 158 21.31 11.75 -1.01
N ASN A 159 19.99 11.79 -1.12
CA ASN A 159 19.12 11.53 0.03
C ASN A 159 19.13 10.02 0.33
N ARG A 160 19.93 9.63 1.32
CA ARG A 160 20.10 8.23 1.71
C ARG A 160 18.83 7.63 2.29
N ASP A 161 18.09 8.38 3.09
CA ASP A 161 16.86 7.91 3.72
C ASP A 161 15.80 7.57 2.67
N PHE A 162 15.68 8.43 1.65
CA PHE A 162 14.80 8.17 0.51
C PHE A 162 15.16 6.87 -0.22
N LEU A 163 16.45 6.65 -0.55
CA LEU A 163 16.91 5.45 -1.24
C LEU A 163 16.69 4.18 -0.40
N VAL A 164 16.98 4.24 0.90
CA VAL A 164 16.78 3.11 1.82
C VAL A 164 15.30 2.76 1.94
N GLU A 165 14.42 3.75 2.10
CA GLU A 165 12.99 3.52 2.26
C GLU A 165 12.37 2.95 0.97
N MET A 166 12.78 3.48 -0.18
CA MET A 166 12.37 2.98 -1.49
C MET A 166 12.82 1.53 -1.71
N MET A 167 14.06 1.18 -1.35
CA MET A 167 14.54 -0.21 -1.42
C MET A 167 13.74 -1.14 -0.52
N LYS A 168 13.47 -0.74 0.73
CA LYS A 168 12.65 -1.52 1.67
C LYS A 168 11.25 -1.75 1.12
N LEU A 169 10.60 -0.70 0.62
CA LEU A 169 9.28 -0.80 0.00
C LEU A 169 9.30 -1.76 -1.20
N ASN A 170 10.28 -1.61 -2.10
CA ASN A 170 10.44 -2.49 -3.25
C ASN A 170 10.61 -3.96 -2.83
N LEU A 171 11.40 -4.25 -1.80
CA LEU A 171 11.57 -5.61 -1.29
C LEU A 171 10.27 -6.20 -0.74
N VAL A 172 9.48 -5.42 0.00
CA VAL A 172 8.16 -5.87 0.50
C VAL A 172 7.23 -6.20 -0.66
N LEU A 173 7.16 -5.33 -1.67
CA LEU A 173 6.33 -5.57 -2.87
C LEU A 173 6.80 -6.77 -3.69
N THR A 174 8.11 -6.98 -3.75
CA THR A 174 8.71 -8.16 -4.40
C THR A 174 8.34 -9.43 -3.67
N ALA A 175 8.38 -9.44 -2.34
CA ALA A 175 7.95 -10.60 -1.56
C ALA A 175 6.48 -10.92 -1.80
N ILE A 176 5.62 -9.91 -1.91
CA ILE A 176 4.21 -10.09 -2.29
C ILE A 176 4.11 -10.72 -3.68
N LEU A 177 4.83 -10.19 -4.68
CA LEU A 177 4.85 -10.75 -6.04
C LEU A 177 5.32 -12.22 -6.06
N ILE A 178 6.35 -12.58 -5.27
CA ILE A 178 6.81 -13.96 -5.11
C ILE A 178 5.69 -14.83 -4.56
N VAL A 179 5.04 -14.41 -3.47
CA VAL A 179 3.94 -15.16 -2.86
C VAL A 179 2.79 -15.36 -3.85
N VAL A 180 2.40 -14.31 -4.58
CA VAL A 180 1.36 -14.37 -5.62
C VAL A 180 1.74 -15.39 -6.70
N ARG A 181 2.98 -15.35 -7.20
CA ARG A 181 3.48 -16.31 -8.19
C ARG A 181 3.47 -17.74 -7.66
N LEU A 182 3.92 -17.96 -6.43
CA LEU A 182 3.92 -19.29 -5.82
C LEU A 182 2.50 -19.83 -5.66
N ILE A 183 1.55 -19.02 -5.18
CA ILE A 183 0.14 -19.40 -5.08
C ILE A 183 -0.39 -19.79 -6.46
N ALA A 184 -0.19 -18.95 -7.47
CA ALA A 184 -0.72 -19.16 -8.81
C ALA A 184 -0.17 -20.43 -9.51
N LEU A 185 1.06 -20.83 -9.19
CA LEU A 185 1.69 -22.05 -9.71
C LEU A 185 1.26 -23.33 -8.98
N HIS A 186 0.85 -23.25 -7.71
CA HIS A 186 0.47 -24.42 -6.91
C HIS A 186 -1.05 -24.64 -6.85
N VAL A 187 -1.84 -23.58 -7.04
CA VAL A 187 -3.29 -23.70 -7.14
C VAL A 187 -3.62 -24.30 -8.51
N GLY A 188 -4.33 -25.43 -8.51
CA GLY A 188 -4.83 -26.09 -9.73
C GLY A 188 -5.91 -25.26 -10.42
N ASP A 189 -6.62 -25.85 -11.38
CA ASP A 189 -7.78 -25.18 -11.99
C ASP A 189 -8.96 -25.21 -11.02
N VAL A 190 -9.27 -24.04 -10.45
CA VAL A 190 -10.33 -23.85 -9.45
C VAL A 190 -11.35 -22.86 -10.01
N SER A 191 -12.64 -23.14 -9.79
CA SER A 191 -13.68 -22.12 -9.96
C SER A 191 -13.70 -21.25 -8.70
N ALA A 192 -13.27 -19.99 -8.83
CA ALA A 192 -13.15 -19.05 -7.72
C ALA A 192 -13.76 -17.69 -8.07
N PRO A 193 -14.01 -16.82 -7.08
CA PRO A 193 -14.47 -15.45 -7.31
C PRO A 193 -13.52 -14.64 -8.20
N HIS A 194 -14.06 -13.59 -8.81
CA HIS A 194 -13.40 -12.80 -9.86
C HIS A 194 -11.94 -12.41 -9.57
N TYR A 195 -11.64 -11.74 -8.44
CA TYR A 195 -10.26 -11.31 -8.15
C TYR A 195 -9.32 -12.46 -7.78
N VAL A 196 -9.85 -13.58 -7.26
CA VAL A 196 -9.03 -14.78 -7.06
C VAL A 196 -8.60 -15.34 -8.40
N MET A 197 -9.51 -15.41 -9.37
CA MET A 197 -9.21 -15.84 -10.74
C MET A 197 -8.23 -14.90 -11.43
N GLU A 198 -8.43 -13.58 -11.31
CA GLU A 198 -7.50 -12.58 -11.84
C GLU A 198 -6.11 -12.68 -11.22
N LEU A 199 -6.02 -12.88 -9.90
CA LEU A 199 -4.75 -13.05 -9.20
C LEU A 199 -4.00 -14.29 -9.71
N ILE A 200 -4.69 -15.41 -9.90
CA ILE A 200 -4.11 -16.64 -10.43
C ILE A 200 -3.67 -16.44 -11.88
N ALA A 201 -4.52 -15.84 -12.72
CA ALA A 201 -4.20 -15.57 -14.11
C ALA A 201 -2.98 -14.63 -14.24
N PHE A 202 -2.94 -13.57 -13.42
CA PHE A 202 -1.80 -12.67 -13.31
C PHE A 202 -0.55 -13.43 -12.88
N GLY A 203 -0.63 -14.21 -11.81
CA GLY A 203 0.52 -14.97 -11.30
C GLY A 203 1.02 -16.04 -12.27
N ARG A 204 0.16 -16.59 -13.15
CA ARG A 204 0.55 -17.53 -14.22
C ARG A 204 1.08 -16.84 -15.48
N ASN A 205 0.90 -15.53 -15.64
CA ASN A 205 1.39 -14.79 -16.78
C ASN A 205 2.91 -14.56 -16.65
N ASP A 206 3.69 -15.48 -17.24
CA ASP A 206 5.16 -15.45 -17.21
C ASP A 206 5.73 -14.12 -17.68
N ARG A 207 5.16 -13.55 -18.74
CA ARG A 207 5.63 -12.29 -19.29
C ARG A 207 5.48 -11.15 -18.30
N VAL A 208 4.27 -10.97 -17.74
CA VAL A 208 4.01 -9.87 -16.80
C VAL A 208 4.82 -10.05 -15.51
N VAL A 209 4.81 -11.25 -14.95
CA VAL A 209 5.51 -11.52 -13.68
C VAL A 209 7.02 -11.39 -13.84
N ASN A 210 7.61 -11.89 -14.92
CA ASN A 210 9.05 -11.76 -15.17
C ASN A 210 9.44 -10.29 -15.38
N SER A 211 8.66 -9.52 -16.16
CA SER A 211 8.89 -8.08 -16.30
C SER A 211 8.82 -7.34 -14.95
N LEU A 212 7.88 -7.70 -14.07
CA LEU A 212 7.82 -7.11 -12.73
C LEU A 212 8.99 -7.53 -11.84
N PHE A 213 9.49 -8.77 -11.94
CA PHE A 213 10.71 -9.18 -11.25
C PHE A 213 11.95 -8.44 -11.77
N GLU A 214 12.07 -8.26 -13.08
CA GLU A 214 13.15 -7.48 -13.68
C GLU A 214 13.10 -6.02 -13.23
N LEU A 215 11.91 -5.41 -13.22
CA LEU A 215 11.72 -4.06 -12.68
C LEU A 215 12.10 -3.99 -11.21
N SER A 216 11.70 -4.96 -10.39
CA SER A 216 12.10 -5.01 -8.98
C SER A 216 13.63 -5.09 -8.83
N ALA A 217 14.29 -5.94 -9.59
CA ALA A 217 15.74 -6.07 -9.56
C ALA A 217 16.42 -4.75 -9.92
N LEU A 218 15.95 -4.08 -10.98
CA LEU A 218 16.46 -2.78 -11.40
C LEU A 218 16.18 -1.68 -10.36
N ASN A 219 15.01 -1.67 -9.73
CA ASN A 219 14.68 -0.75 -8.64
C ASN A 219 15.63 -0.91 -7.45
N PHE A 220 15.93 -2.16 -7.08
CA PHE A 220 16.87 -2.47 -6.02
C PHE A 220 18.30 -2.07 -6.40
N LEU A 221 18.73 -2.35 -7.63
CA LEU A 221 20.03 -1.94 -8.16
C LEU A 221 20.18 -0.42 -8.21
N PHE A 222 19.13 0.31 -8.58
CA PHE A 222 19.12 1.78 -8.55
C PHE A 222 19.40 2.28 -7.13
N GLY A 223 18.72 1.70 -6.13
CA GLY A 223 18.96 2.03 -4.72
C GLY A 223 20.40 1.74 -4.27
N LEU A 224 20.93 0.56 -4.60
CA LEU A 224 22.31 0.19 -4.27
C LEU A 224 23.34 1.09 -4.96
N ALA A 225 23.18 1.33 -6.26
CA ALA A 225 24.04 2.22 -7.03
C ALA A 225 23.99 3.65 -6.48
N GLY A 226 22.81 4.15 -6.11
CA GLY A 226 22.66 5.46 -5.49
C GLY A 226 23.32 5.54 -4.10
N LEU A 227 23.26 4.50 -3.29
CA LEU A 227 23.83 4.50 -1.93
C LEU A 227 25.36 4.37 -1.89
N TYR A 228 25.90 3.49 -2.75
CA TYR A 228 27.31 3.08 -2.70
C TYR A 228 28.13 3.61 -3.88
N GLY A 229 27.51 3.83 -5.03
CA GLY A 229 28.16 4.36 -6.23
C GLY A 229 28.93 5.67 -5.97
N PRO A 230 28.34 6.69 -5.33
CA PRO A 230 29.01 7.99 -5.19
C PRO A 230 30.33 7.91 -4.43
N ARG A 231 30.43 6.95 -3.49
CA ARG A 231 31.65 6.69 -2.71
C ARG A 231 32.69 5.87 -3.46
N LYS A 232 32.27 4.96 -4.34
CA LYS A 232 33.17 4.03 -5.04
C LYS A 232 33.63 4.54 -6.40
N ILE A 233 32.73 5.11 -7.19
CA ILE A 233 32.95 5.50 -8.59
C ILE A 233 32.63 6.98 -8.85
N GLY A 234 32.31 7.75 -7.81
CA GLY A 234 32.11 9.21 -7.89
C GLY A 234 31.03 9.59 -8.90
N LYS A 235 31.37 10.54 -9.79
CA LYS A 235 30.45 11.05 -10.83
C LYS A 235 30.03 9.98 -11.85
N ALA A 236 30.81 8.91 -12.04
CA ALA A 236 30.43 7.81 -12.93
C ALA A 236 29.17 7.07 -12.46
N THR A 237 28.78 7.24 -11.19
CA THR A 237 27.47 6.80 -10.68
C THR A 237 26.32 7.36 -11.50
N ALA A 238 26.43 8.58 -12.02
CA ALA A 238 25.38 9.18 -12.85
C ALA A 238 25.14 8.39 -14.14
N LEU A 239 26.21 7.88 -14.77
CA LEU A 239 26.10 7.02 -15.93
C LEU A 239 25.44 5.68 -15.57
N LEU A 240 25.86 5.07 -14.45
CA LEU A 240 25.29 3.81 -13.97
C LEU A 240 23.79 3.93 -13.68
N LEU A 241 23.36 4.98 -12.97
CA LEU A 241 21.94 5.23 -12.68
C LEU A 241 21.15 5.47 -13.96
N THR A 242 21.73 6.19 -14.93
CA THR A 242 21.12 6.40 -16.25
C THR A 242 20.88 5.06 -16.97
N LEU A 243 21.89 4.18 -17.01
CA LEU A 243 21.75 2.86 -17.62
C LEU A 243 20.66 2.01 -16.95
N ILE A 244 20.58 2.05 -15.61
CA ILE A 244 19.54 1.34 -14.85
C ILE A 244 18.14 1.87 -15.23
N VAL A 245 17.96 3.19 -15.29
CA VAL A 245 16.68 3.80 -15.66
C VAL A 245 16.29 3.48 -17.10
N PHE A 246 17.24 3.49 -18.04
CA PHE A 246 16.99 3.02 -19.41
C PHE A 246 16.54 1.56 -19.43
N GLY A 247 17.17 0.69 -18.63
CA GLY A 247 16.72 -0.70 -18.44
C GLY A 247 15.28 -0.77 -17.94
N GLN A 248 14.91 0.03 -16.93
CA GLN A 248 13.55 0.06 -16.39
C GLN A 248 12.51 0.48 -17.44
N LEU A 249 12.83 1.52 -18.23
CA LEU A 249 11.97 1.99 -19.31
C LEU A 249 11.82 0.94 -20.41
N TRP A 250 12.88 0.23 -20.75
CA TRP A 250 12.84 -0.87 -21.72
C TRP A 250 11.94 -2.02 -21.25
N VAL A 251 12.09 -2.48 -20.01
CA VAL A 251 11.23 -3.53 -19.43
C VAL A 251 9.77 -3.08 -19.39
N THR A 252 9.53 -1.83 -18.99
CA THR A 252 8.17 -1.26 -18.94
C THR A 252 7.55 -1.17 -20.34
N TRP A 253 8.33 -0.75 -21.34
CA TRP A 253 7.87 -0.72 -22.73
C TRP A 253 7.45 -2.11 -23.21
N GLY A 254 8.28 -3.13 -22.95
CA GLY A 254 7.96 -4.53 -23.24
C GLY A 254 6.73 -5.04 -22.48
N LEU A 255 6.45 -4.53 -21.28
CA LEU A 255 5.23 -4.86 -20.53
C LEU A 255 3.98 -4.21 -21.14
N LEU A 256 4.06 -2.96 -21.60
CA LEU A 256 2.90 -2.19 -22.09
C LEU A 256 2.53 -2.45 -23.56
N PHE A 257 3.51 -2.65 -24.44
CA PHE A 257 3.30 -2.63 -25.90
C PHE A 257 3.63 -3.94 -26.62
N GLY A 258 4.20 -4.93 -25.92
CA GLY A 258 4.49 -6.22 -26.54
C GLY A 258 3.26 -7.08 -26.74
#